data_AF-Q9FY26-F1
#
_entry.id   AF-Q9FY26-F1
#
_cell.length_a   1.000
_cell.length_b   1.000
_cell.length_c   1.000
_cell.angle_alpha   90.00
_cell.angle_beta   90.00
_cell.angle_gamma   90.00
#
_symmetry.space_group_name_H-M   'P 1'
#
loop_
_entity.id
_entity.type
_entity.pdbx_description
1 polymer ?
#
loop_
_entity_poly.entity_id
_entity_poly.type
_entity_poly.pdbx_seq_one_letter_code
_entity_poly.pdbx_strand_id
1 'polypeptide(L)' 'VIEEEVYIEQPQGFEVHGRESHVCKLKKALYGLKQAPRAWYSRIDTYLHQLGFEKSEADS' A
#
# COMPACT_ATOMS: atom_id res chain seq x y z
N VAL A 1 -2.10 -4.06 3.83
CA VAL A 1 -3.03 -4.00 2.66
C VAL A 1 -3.51 -2.56 2.56
N ILE A 2 -3.88 -2.04 1.38
CA ILE A 2 -4.50 -0.70 1.33
C ILE A 2 -5.97 -0.87 1.75
N GLU A 3 -6.41 -0.13 2.77
CA GLU A 3 -7.81 -0.15 3.23
C GLU A 3 -8.74 0.63 2.29
N GLU A 4 -8.21 1.69 1.67
CA GLU A 4 -8.91 2.55 0.73
C GLU A 4 -8.75 2.06 -0.72
N GLU A 5 -9.77 2.29 -1.55
CA GLU A 5 -9.66 2.04 -2.99
C GLU A 5 -8.88 3.17 -3.67
N VAL A 6 -7.70 2.83 -4.21
CA VAL A 6 -6.85 3.80 -4.90
C VAL A 6 -6.66 3.35 -6.34
N TYR A 7 -6.95 4.27 -7.25
CA TYR A 7 -6.78 4.09 -8.69
C TYR A 7 -5.68 5.03 -9.17
N ILE A 8 -4.85 4.56 -10.10
CA ILE A 8 -3.84 5.37 -10.78
C ILE A 8 -4.03 5.26 -12.29
N GLU A 9 -3.57 6.26 -13.02
CA GLU A 9 -3.43 6.14 -14.47
C GLU A 9 -2.50 4.98 -14.83
N GLN A 10 -2.69 4.45 -16.04
CA GLN A 10 -1.81 3.41 -16.55
C GLN A 10 -0.37 3.95 -16.60
N PRO A 11 0.60 3.26 -15.97
CA PRO A 11 1.99 3.68 -16.04
C PRO A 11 2.48 3.63 -17.48
N GLN A 12 3.36 4.56 -17.83
CA GLN A 12 4.00 4.59 -19.15
C GLN A 12 4.62 3.23 -19.48
N GLY A 13 4.28 2.67 -20.65
CA GLY A 13 4.78 1.37 -21.09
C GLY A 13 4.01 0.15 -20.53
N PHE A 14 2.98 0.38 -19.73
CA PHE A 14 2.02 -0.64 -19.27
C PHE A 14 0.60 -0.40 -19.81
N GLU A 15 0.43 0.56 -20.73
CA GLU A 15 -0.86 0.83 -21.35
C GLU A 15 -1.34 -0.36 -22.19
N VAL A 16 -2.61 -0.73 -22.03
CA VAL A 16 -3.22 -1.80 -22.83
C VAL A 16 -3.91 -1.17 -24.04
N HIS A 17 -3.51 -1.62 -25.24
CA HIS A 17 -4.08 -1.13 -26.50
C HIS A 17 -5.60 -1.33 -26.55
N GLY A 18 -6.34 -0.30 -26.94
CA GLY A 18 -7.80 -0.26 -26.95
C GLY A 18 -8.44 -0.08 -25.57
N ARG A 19 -7.65 0.17 -24.53
CA ARG A 19 -8.10 0.45 -23.15
C ARG A 19 -7.36 1.65 -22.56
N GLU A 20 -7.04 2.63 -23.38
CA GLU A 20 -6.25 3.80 -23.00
C GLU A 20 -6.93 4.61 -21.88
N SER A 21 -8.27 4.58 -21.80
CA SER A 21 -9.05 5.26 -20.75
C SER A 21 -9.14 4.51 -19.42
N HIS A 22 -8.56 3.30 -19.32
CA HIS A 22 -8.59 2.53 -18.08
C HIS A 22 -7.62 3.06 -17.05
N VAL A 23 -7.95 2.78 -15.78
CA VAL A 23 -7.11 3.05 -14.61
C VAL A 23 -6.75 1.75 -13.90
N CYS A 24 -5.62 1.72 -13.22
CA CYS A 24 -5.15 0.57 -12.46
C CYS A 24 -5.56 0.70 -10.99
N LYS A 25 -6.20 -0.34 -10.43
CA LYS A 25 -6.47 -0.43 -8.99
C LYS A 25 -5.24 -0.92 -8.24
N LEU A 26 -4.78 -0.15 -7.26
CA LEU A 26 -3.65 -0.53 -6.41
C LEU A 26 -4.06 -1.59 -5.38
N LYS A 27 -3.35 -2.71 -5.39
CA LYS A 27 -3.49 -3.78 -4.36
C LYS A 27 -2.53 -3.61 -3.18
N LYS A 28 -1.48 -2.82 -3.36
CA LYS A 28 -0.42 -2.55 -2.37
C LYS A 28 -0.04 -1.08 -2.43
N ALA A 29 0.27 -0.49 -1.28
CA ALA A 29 0.67 0.90 -1.21
C ALA A 29 2.00 1.11 -1.96
N LEU A 30 1.98 2.03 -2.92
CA LEU A 30 3.19 2.53 -3.56
C LEU A 30 3.84 3.60 -2.69
N TYR A 31 5.15 3.75 -2.83
CA TYR A 31 5.87 4.84 -2.18
C TYR A 31 5.33 6.19 -2.63
N GLY A 32 5.32 7.19 -1.74
CA GLY A 32 4.81 8.53 -2.02
C GLY A 32 3.29 8.68 -1.90
N LEU A 33 2.52 7.60 -1.72
CA LEU A 33 1.11 7.72 -1.37
C LEU A 33 0.95 8.19 0.08
N LYS A 34 -0.01 9.09 0.33
CA LYS A 34 -0.31 9.63 1.68
C LYS A 34 -0.57 8.54 2.71
N GLN A 35 -1.18 7.44 2.30
CA GLN A 35 -1.49 6.28 3.15
C GLN A 35 -0.36 5.25 3.23
N ALA A 36 0.72 5.38 2.44
CA ALA A 36 1.81 4.41 2.45
C ALA A 36 2.46 4.25 3.83
N PRO A 37 2.77 5.32 4.61
CA PRO A 37 3.38 5.17 5.93
C PRO A 37 2.54 4.31 6.88
N ARG A 38 1.22 4.53 6.91
CA ARG A 38 0.28 3.75 7.73
C ARG A 38 0.20 2.29 7.29
N ALA A 39 0.13 2.05 5.98
CA ALA A 39 0.08 0.69 5.43
C ALA A 39 1.37 -0.11 5.69
N TRP A 40 2.53 0.56 5.68
CA TRP A 40 3.82 -0.04 6.04
C TRP A 40 3.91 -0.33 7.53
N TYR A 41 3.51 0.62 8.38
CA TYR A 41 3.49 0.45 9.82
C TYR A 41 2.62 -0.75 10.24
N SER A 42 1.38 -0.82 9.78
CA SER A 42 0.48 -1.94 10.07
C SER A 42 1.08 -3.29 9.63
N ARG A 43 1.77 -3.32 8.48
CA ARG A 43 2.41 -4.54 7.99
C ARG A 43 3.59 -4.98 8.87
N ILE A 44 4.40 -4.04 9.33
CA ILE A 44 5.54 -4.31 10.23
C ILE A 44 5.04 -4.73 11.60
N ASP A 45 4.09 -4.00 12.17
CA ASP A 45 3.46 -4.27 13.45
C ASP A 45 2.88 -5.68 13.51
N THR A 46 2.10 -6.07 12.50
CA THR A 46 1.54 -7.42 12.39
C THR A 46 2.65 -8.48 12.30
N TYR A 47 3.71 -8.22 11.54
CA TYR A 47 4.82 -9.16 11.36
C TYR A 47 5.62 -9.35 12.65
N LEU A 48 5.92 -8.26 13.36
CA LEU A 48 6.63 -8.31 14.63
C LEU A 48 5.80 -9.02 15.70
N HIS A 49 4.50 -8.77 15.76
CA HIS A 49 3.60 -9.52 16.65
C HIS A 49 3.57 -11.02 16.34
N GLN A 50 3.59 -11.42 15.07
CA GLN A 50 3.69 -12.84 14.69
C GLN A 50 5.00 -13.50 15.12
N LEU A 51 6.07 -12.72 15.29
CA LEU A 51 7.35 -13.17 15.81
C LEU A 51 7.41 -13.14 17.36
N GLY A 52 6.34 -12.73 18.04
CA GLY A 52 6.27 -12.65 19.49
C GLY A 52 6.85 -11.35 20.08
N PHE A 53 7.12 -10.34 19.26
CA PHE A 53 7.48 -9.01 19.75
C PHE A 53 6.22 -8.24 20.16
N GLU A 54 6.37 -7.40 21.17
CA GLU A 54 5.33 -6.49 21.64
C GLU A 54 5.77 -5.04 21.43
N LYS A 55 4.80 -4.16 21.30
CA LYS A 55 5.03 -2.73 21.21
C LYS A 55 5.61 -2.20 22.52
N SER A 56 6.60 -1.32 22.40
CA SER A 56 7.07 -0.55 23.54
C SER A 56 6.03 0.50 23.93
N GLU A 57 5.82 0.71 25.23
CA GLU A 57 5.01 1.81 25.76
C GLU A 57 5.52 3.20 25.35
N ALA A 58 6.81 3.30 24.95
CA ALA A 58 7.38 4.54 24.44
C ALA A 58 6.97 4.85 22.99
N ASP A 59 6.46 3.87 22.25
CA ASP A 59 6.01 3.98 20.85
C ASP A 59 4.48 4.01 20.70
N SER A 60 3.76 4.12 21.84
CA SER A 60 2.29 4.17 21.95
C SER A 60 1.71 5.57 21.80
#